data_AF-D3PRB0-F1
#
_entry.id   AF-D3PRB0-F1
#
_cell.length_a   1.000
_cell.length_b   1.000
_cell.length_c   1.000
_cell.angle_alpha   90.00
_cell.angle_beta   90.00
_cell.angle_gamma   90.00
#
_symmetry.space_group_name_H-M   'P 1'
#
loop_
_entity.id
_entity.type
_entity.pdbx_description
1 polymer ?
#
loop_
_entity_poly.entity_id
_entity_poly.type
_entity_poly.pdbx_seq_one_letter_code
_entity_poly.pdbx_strand_id
1 'polypeptide(L)'
;MDKLKHNPYTGAYEFAEDDMEPTYNEYEGRYELGRPEDLSYSPYTRSYSKKGSKLVDRYNPYTGRYEQAPEDWELMYNPYSGKYEFGPKE
;
A
#
# COMPACT_ATOMS: atom_id res chain seq x y z
N MET A 1 -25.55 5.29 1.93
CA MET A 1 -25.78 5.50 3.38
C MET A 1 -24.69 4.74 4.10
N ASP A 2 -23.88 5.45 4.86
CA ASP A 2 -22.81 4.85 5.66
C ASP A 2 -23.38 3.99 6.78
N LYS A 3 -22.74 2.85 7.03
CA LYS A 3 -23.06 1.90 8.08
C LYS A 3 -21.82 1.65 8.92
N LEU A 4 -22.01 1.37 10.20
CA LEU A 4 -20.92 0.95 11.05
C LEU A 4 -20.48 -0.47 10.63
N LYS A 5 -19.23 -0.63 10.21
CA LYS A 5 -18.64 -1.88 9.76
C LYS A 5 -17.44 -2.25 10.62
N HIS A 6 -17.30 -3.53 10.90
CA HIS A 6 -16.18 -4.07 11.67
C HIS A 6 -15.07 -4.54 10.73
N ASN A 7 -13.84 -4.09 10.98
CA ASN A 7 -12.65 -4.58 10.31
C ASN A 7 -12.01 -5.70 11.17
N PRO A 8 -12.13 -6.98 10.78
CA PRO A 8 -11.65 -8.10 11.59
C PRO A 8 -10.12 -8.15 11.75
N TYR A 9 -9.37 -7.43 10.90
CA TYR A 9 -7.91 -7.39 10.95
C TYR A 9 -7.37 -6.34 11.91
N THR A 10 -8.14 -5.28 12.19
CA THR A 10 -7.77 -4.22 13.14
C THR A 10 -8.61 -4.24 14.42
N GLY A 11 -9.75 -4.94 14.41
CA GLY A 11 -10.74 -4.92 15.49
C GLY A 11 -11.53 -3.61 15.57
N ALA A 12 -11.32 -2.68 14.63
CA ALA A 12 -11.94 -1.37 14.64
C ALA A 12 -13.35 -1.40 14.02
N TYR A 13 -14.21 -0.50 14.49
CA TYR A 13 -15.50 -0.19 13.87
C TYR A 13 -15.41 1.17 13.18
N GLU A 14 -15.76 1.22 11.90
CA GLU A 14 -15.63 2.40 11.05
C GLU A 14 -16.96 2.64 10.30
N PHE A 15 -17.34 3.90 10.10
CA PHE A 15 -18.47 4.22 9.22
C PHE A 15 -18.01 4.08 7.77
N ALA A 16 -18.69 3.24 7.02
CA ALA A 16 -18.32 2.91 5.65
C ALA A 16 -19.55 2.58 4.80
N GLU A 17 -19.42 2.74 3.49
CA GLU A 17 -20.46 2.38 2.54
C GLU A 17 -20.63 0.84 2.44
N ASP A 18 -21.78 0.41 1.93
CA ASP A 18 -22.17 -1.00 1.89
C ASP A 18 -21.22 -1.87 1.06
N ASP A 19 -20.60 -1.30 0.03
CA ASP A 19 -19.65 -1.98 -0.87
C ASP A 19 -18.20 -2.00 -0.35
N MET A 20 -17.89 -1.27 0.73
CA MET A 20 -16.52 -1.25 1.26
C MET A 20 -16.18 -2.53 2.01
N GLU A 21 -15.03 -3.12 1.71
CA GLU A 21 -14.51 -4.35 2.34
C GLU A 21 -13.14 -4.11 2.98
N PRO A 22 -12.74 -4.92 3.97
CA PRO A 22 -11.39 -4.86 4.54
C PRO A 22 -10.34 -5.06 3.43
N THR A 23 -9.50 -4.05 3.27
CA THR A 23 -8.52 -3.95 2.20
C THR A 23 -7.16 -3.64 2.80
N TYR A 24 -6.10 -4.31 2.35
CA TYR A 24 -4.75 -4.02 2.83
C TYR A 24 -4.19 -2.77 2.15
N ASN A 25 -3.80 -1.79 2.95
CA ASN A 25 -3.09 -0.60 2.49
C ASN A 25 -1.58 -0.80 2.71
N GLU A 26 -0.86 -1.05 1.62
CA GLU A 26 0.59 -1.24 1.65
C GLU A 26 1.35 0.03 2.05
N TYR A 27 0.81 1.22 1.76
CA TYR A 27 1.44 2.50 2.13
C TYR A 27 1.37 2.75 3.64
N GLU A 28 0.22 2.50 4.26
CA GLU A 28 0.04 2.63 5.72
C GLU A 28 0.46 1.36 6.48
N GLY A 29 0.76 0.27 5.77
CA GLY A 29 1.11 -1.03 6.34
C GLY A 29 0.00 -1.68 7.17
N ARG A 30 -1.28 -1.34 6.92
CA ARG A 30 -2.43 -1.79 7.74
C ARG A 30 -3.67 -2.09 6.91
N TYR A 31 -4.60 -2.86 7.48
CA TYR A 31 -5.94 -3.04 6.90
C TYR A 31 -6.84 -1.85 7.20
N GLU A 32 -7.65 -1.45 6.23
CA GLU A 32 -8.68 -0.41 6.35
C GLU A 32 -9.90 -0.78 5.49
N LEU A 33 -11.06 -0.18 5.74
CA LEU A 33 -12.21 -0.36 4.84
C LEU A 33 -12.00 0.43 3.54
N GLY A 34 -12.08 -0.26 2.40
CA GLY A 34 -11.87 0.32 1.08
C GLY A 34 -12.77 -0.32 0.04
N ARG A 35 -12.98 0.37 -1.10
CA ARG A 35 -13.67 -0.23 -2.23
C ARG A 35 -12.67 -1.10 -3.01
N PRO A 36 -13.06 -2.26 -3.53
CA PRO A 36 -12.21 -3.04 -4.42
C PRO A 36 -11.88 -2.29 -5.72
N GLU A 37 -12.78 -1.41 -6.20
CA GLU A 37 -12.53 -0.50 -7.34
C GLU A 37 -11.43 0.54 -7.06
N ASP A 38 -11.11 0.75 -5.79
CA ASP A 38 -9.99 1.54 -5.35
C ASP A 38 -8.67 0.76 -5.43
N LEU A 39 -8.62 -0.50 -5.81
CA LEU A 39 -7.35 -1.25 -5.83
C LEU A 39 -6.68 -1.26 -7.22
N SER A 40 -5.37 -1.03 -7.24
CA SER A 40 -4.51 -1.27 -8.41
C SER A 40 -3.65 -2.52 -8.17
N TYR A 41 -3.61 -3.43 -9.13
CA TYR A 41 -2.80 -4.64 -9.07
C TYR A 41 -1.44 -4.44 -9.76
N SER A 42 -0.34 -4.78 -9.08
CA SER A 42 0.97 -4.91 -9.71
C SER A 42 1.22 -6.37 -10.13
N PRO A 43 1.47 -6.64 -11.43
CA PRO A 43 1.86 -7.98 -11.87
C PRO A 43 3.28 -8.37 -11.44
N TYR A 44 4.12 -7.41 -11.04
CA TYR A 44 5.51 -7.64 -10.68
C TYR A 44 5.67 -8.04 -9.20
N THR A 45 4.93 -7.38 -8.31
CA THR A 45 4.91 -7.70 -6.88
C THR A 45 3.80 -8.70 -6.52
N ARG A 46 2.80 -8.86 -7.40
CA ARG A 46 1.58 -9.69 -7.19
C ARG A 46 0.74 -9.21 -6.02
N SER A 47 0.69 -7.89 -5.82
CA SER A 47 -0.04 -7.22 -4.74
C SER A 47 -1.08 -6.21 -5.26
N TYR A 48 -2.05 -5.87 -4.41
CA TYR A 48 -3.05 -4.83 -4.64
C TYR A 48 -2.80 -3.63 -3.72
N SER A 49 -2.93 -2.41 -4.24
CA SER A 49 -2.73 -1.17 -3.47
C SER A 49 -3.92 -0.21 -3.65
N LYS A 50 -4.36 0.47 -2.58
CA LYS A 50 -5.55 1.35 -2.57
C LYS A 50 -5.31 2.68 -3.33
N LYS A 51 -6.37 3.21 -3.93
CA LYS A 51 -6.44 4.01 -5.18
C LYS A 51 -5.47 5.19 -5.22
N GLY A 52 -4.71 5.27 -6.31
CA GLY A 52 -4.23 6.56 -6.84
C GLY A 52 -3.08 7.26 -6.13
N SER A 53 -2.61 6.81 -4.96
CA SER A 53 -1.41 7.38 -4.35
C SER A 53 -0.15 6.78 -4.97
N LYS A 54 0.13 7.13 -6.22
CA LYS A 54 1.48 7.29 -6.78
C LYS A 54 2.43 6.08 -6.74
N LEU A 55 2.01 4.91 -6.28
CA LEU A 55 2.82 3.70 -6.23
C LEU A 55 2.97 3.17 -7.65
N VAL A 56 4.20 3.21 -8.13
CA VAL A 56 4.58 2.66 -9.43
C VAL A 56 5.54 1.50 -9.20
N ASP A 57 5.56 0.55 -10.13
CA ASP A 57 6.56 -0.51 -10.11
C ASP A 57 7.93 0.09 -10.40
N ARG A 58 8.86 -0.05 -9.47
CA ARG A 58 10.21 0.47 -9.60
C ARG A 58 11.21 -0.64 -9.40
N TYR A 59 12.20 -0.70 -10.28
CA TYR A 59 13.27 -1.67 -10.18
C TYR A 59 14.34 -1.18 -9.20
N ASN A 60 14.65 -2.00 -8.22
CA ASN A 60 15.74 -1.79 -7.28
C ASN A 60 16.97 -2.62 -7.72
N PRO A 61 18.03 -1.99 -8.24
CA PRO A 61 19.20 -2.71 -8.76
C PRO A 61 20.03 -3.39 -7.66
N TYR A 62 19.88 -3.01 -6.39
CA TYR A 62 20.63 -3.60 -5.28
C TYR A 62 19.99 -4.89 -4.76
N THR A 63 18.67 -5.03 -4.92
CA THR A 63 17.93 -6.25 -4.57
C THR A 63 17.62 -7.11 -5.79
N GLY A 64 17.70 -6.54 -6.99
CA GLY A 64 17.39 -7.21 -8.25
C GLY A 64 15.89 -7.46 -8.45
N ARG A 65 15.02 -6.69 -7.79
CA ARG A 65 13.57 -6.92 -7.75
C ARG A 65 12.79 -5.64 -8.05
N TYR A 66 11.54 -5.81 -8.47
CA TYR A 66 10.56 -4.73 -8.54
C TYR A 66 9.88 -4.57 -7.18
N GLU A 67 9.66 -3.31 -6.80
CA GLU A 67 9.00 -2.89 -5.58
C GLU A 67 7.95 -1.84 -5.93
N GLN A 68 6.83 -1.82 -5.20
CA GLN A 68 5.86 -0.74 -5.32
C GLN A 68 6.27 0.39 -4.38
N ALA A 69 6.54 1.57 -4.94
CA ALA A 69 6.91 2.76 -4.19
C ALA A 69 6.37 4.01 -4.88
N PRO A 70 6.14 5.11 -4.14
CA PRO A 70 5.75 6.38 -4.73
C PRO A 70 6.73 6.82 -5.83
N GLU A 71 6.20 7.45 -6.88
CA GLU A 71 7.02 7.93 -8.00
C GLU A 71 8.09 8.94 -7.57
N ASP A 72 7.82 9.76 -6.55
CA ASP A 72 8.77 10.76 -6.03
C ASP A 72 9.79 10.21 -5.03
N TRP A 73 9.62 8.97 -4.57
CA TRP A 73 10.60 8.37 -3.66
C TRP A 73 11.92 8.12 -4.37
N GLU A 74 13.03 8.24 -3.67
CA GLU A 74 14.35 7.95 -4.23
C GLU A 74 14.90 6.70 -3.57
N LEU A 75 15.82 6.03 -4.26
CA LEU A 75 16.46 4.86 -3.71
C LEU A 75 17.52 5.31 -2.69
N MET A 76 17.34 4.94 -1.43
CA MET A 76 18.20 5.38 -0.32
C MET A 76 18.69 4.19 0.50
N TYR A 77 19.88 4.29 1.09
CA TYR A 77 20.35 3.28 2.03
C TYR A 77 19.67 3.44 3.38
N ASN A 78 18.91 2.43 3.80
CA ASN A 78 18.30 2.38 5.11
C ASN A 78 19.26 1.68 6.10
N PRO A 79 19.85 2.41 7.07
CA PRO A 79 20.79 1.83 8.02
C PRO A 79 20.14 0.85 9.02
N TYR A 80 18.82 0.91 9.20
CA TYR A 80 18.11 -0.01 10.11
C TYR A 80 17.92 -1.39 9.47
N SER A 81 17.61 -1.43 8.17
CA SER A 81 17.44 -2.69 7.42
C SER A 81 18.73 -3.20 6.77
N GLY A 82 19.72 -2.32 6.61
CA GLY A 82 20.99 -2.60 5.93
C GLY A 82 20.83 -2.76 4.41
N LYS A 83 19.78 -2.18 3.82
CA LYS A 83 19.41 -2.35 2.41
C LYS A 83 19.13 -1.02 1.74
N TYR A 84 19.21 -1.01 0.42
CA TYR A 84 18.67 0.08 -0.38
C TYR A 84 17.17 -0.15 -0.58
N GLU A 85 16.38 0.84 -0.21
CA GLU A 85 14.92 0.82 -0.28
C GLU A 85 14.45 2.17 -0.83
N PHE A 86 13.29 2.21 -1.50
CA PHE A 86 12.70 3.48 -1.89
C PHE A 86 12.18 4.20 -0.63
N GLY A 87 12.50 5.47 -0.47
CA GLY A 87 12.04 6.30 0.63
C GLY A 87 11.76 7.74 0.21
N PRO A 88 11.04 8.51 1.03
CA PRO A 88 10.71 9.90 0.73
C PRO A 88 11.98 10.74 0.60
N LYS A 89 11.97 11.66 -0.36
CA LYS A 89 13.02 12.67 -0.50
C LYS A 89 13.00 13.57 0.75
N GLU A 90 14.15 13.75 1.40
CA GLU A 90 14.34 14.71 2.49
C GLU A 90 14.11 16.17 2.05
#